data_AF-A0A842UHE6-F1
#
_entry.id   AF-A0A842UHE6-F1
#
_cell.length_a   1.000
_cell.length_b   1.000
_cell.length_c   1.000
_cell.angle_alpha   90.00
_cell.angle_beta   90.00
_cell.angle_gamma   90.00
#
_symmetry.space_group_name_H-M   'P 1'
#
loop_
_entity.id
_entity.type
_entity.pdbx_description
1 polymer ?
#
loop_
_entity_poly.entity_id
_entity_poly.type
_entity_poly.pdbx_seq_one_letter_code
_entity_poly.pdbx_strand_id
1 'polypeptide(L)'
;MKVETYNPSNMQLISGDVSGVDFGTVVRGNHNGTAVVILPKAEGGETLSALALFLENNGGLNHSQFGKYKSSTATQGITPGSNYLSDYFVEARGVSDLTNLSALSDRGLVLTASSPEYIWMDVEVGNSESSLGEESVNFRFIFEYS
;
A
#
# COMPACT_ATOMS: atom_id res chain seq x y z
N MET A 1 -14.53 -6.61 -8.56
CA MET A 1 -13.41 -5.64 -8.39
C MET A 1 -12.10 -6.32 -8.76
N LYS A 2 -11.18 -5.57 -9.37
CA LYS A 2 -9.81 -6.01 -9.63
C LYS A 2 -8.79 -4.91 -9.27
N VAL A 3 -7.56 -5.30 -8.97
CA VAL A 3 -6.44 -4.36 -8.78
C VAL A 3 -5.46 -4.52 -9.92
N GLU A 4 -5.10 -3.40 -10.54
CA GLU A 4 -4.08 -3.35 -11.58
C GLU A 4 -2.77 -2.78 -11.01
N THR A 5 -1.64 -3.32 -11.45
CA THR A 5 -0.30 -2.83 -11.08
C THR A 5 0.39 -2.16 -12.26
N TYR A 6 1.13 -1.10 -11.99
CA TYR A 6 1.77 -0.28 -13.02
C TYR A 6 3.26 -0.08 -12.72
N ASN A 7 4.05 0.07 -13.79
CA ASN A 7 5.44 0.45 -13.68
C ASN A 7 5.51 1.93 -13.25
N PRO A 8 6.15 2.28 -12.11
CA PRO A 8 6.16 3.64 -11.58
C PRO A 8 6.89 4.66 -12.48
N SER A 9 7.83 4.20 -13.31
CA SER A 9 8.64 5.08 -14.14
C SER A 9 7.91 5.52 -15.41
N ASN A 10 7.10 4.63 -16.01
CA ASN A 10 6.49 4.87 -17.31
C ASN A 10 4.97 4.66 -17.35
N MET A 11 4.36 4.24 -16.24
CA MET A 11 2.93 3.96 -16.09
C MET A 11 2.40 2.93 -17.09
N GLN A 12 3.24 2.00 -17.54
CA GLN A 12 2.79 0.83 -18.29
C GLN A 12 2.16 -0.19 -17.34
N LEU A 13 1.04 -0.78 -17.77
CA LEU A 13 0.37 -1.86 -17.04
C LEU A 13 1.33 -3.07 -16.93
N ILE A 14 1.52 -3.56 -15.71
CA ILE A 14 2.29 -4.79 -15.42
C ILE A 14 1.33 -5.97 -15.32
N SER A 15 0.30 -5.87 -14.46
CA SER A 15 -0.72 -6.91 -14.28
C SER A 15 -2.10 -6.30 -14.10
N GLY A 16 -3.12 -6.94 -14.66
CA GLY A 16 -4.49 -6.42 -14.76
C GLY A 16 -5.46 -6.92 -13.69
N ASP A 17 -5.06 -7.88 -12.87
CA ASP A 17 -5.87 -8.52 -11.83
C ASP A 17 -4.95 -9.21 -10.81
N VAL A 18 -4.58 -8.47 -9.75
CA VAL A 18 -3.74 -8.99 -8.66
C VAL A 18 -4.51 -9.06 -7.35
N SER A 19 -4.25 -10.11 -6.56
CA SER A 19 -4.81 -10.30 -5.21
C SER A 19 -3.93 -9.72 -4.11
N GLY A 20 -2.83 -9.06 -4.47
CA GLY A 20 -1.90 -8.43 -3.55
C GLY A 20 -0.75 -7.79 -4.29
N VAL A 21 0.03 -7.01 -3.55
CA VAL A 21 1.23 -6.32 -4.04
C VAL A 21 2.40 -6.72 -3.18
N ASP A 22 3.46 -7.18 -3.83
CA ASP A 22 4.76 -7.44 -3.21
C ASP A 22 5.65 -6.21 -3.39
N PHE A 23 6.26 -5.77 -2.29
CA PHE A 23 7.24 -4.70 -2.29
C PHE A 23 8.65 -5.23 -2.58
N GLY A 24 8.83 -6.54 -2.62
CA GLY A 24 10.13 -7.19 -2.75
C GLY A 24 10.91 -7.10 -1.43
N THR A 25 12.23 -7.24 -1.53
CA THR A 25 13.13 -7.20 -0.38
C THR A 25 13.23 -5.78 0.20
N VAL A 26 12.68 -5.59 1.39
CA VAL A 26 12.80 -4.33 2.13
C VAL A 26 13.98 -4.42 3.11
N VAL A 27 14.88 -3.45 3.02
CA VAL A 27 16.07 -3.33 3.86
C VAL A 27 15.79 -2.35 5.00
N ARG A 28 16.19 -2.71 6.23
CA ARG A 28 15.97 -1.86 7.41
C ARG A 28 16.65 -0.51 7.27
N GLY A 29 16.00 0.53 7.81
CA GLY A 29 16.47 1.92 7.77
C GLY A 29 16.54 2.52 6.37
N ASN A 30 15.89 1.87 5.40
CA ASN A 30 15.82 2.32 4.04
C ASN A 30 14.41 2.13 3.52
N HIS A 31 13.93 3.11 2.75
CA HIS A 31 12.79 2.88 1.89
C HIS A 31 13.09 1.73 0.92
N ASN A 32 12.02 1.01 0.54
CA ASN A 32 12.08 0.03 -0.53
C ASN A 32 12.81 0.60 -1.76
N GLY A 33 13.62 -0.22 -2.44
CA GLY A 33 14.36 0.20 -3.63
C GLY A 33 13.48 0.63 -4.81
N THR A 34 12.17 0.35 -4.79
CA THR A 34 11.21 0.77 -5.82
C THR A 34 9.83 1.05 -5.23
N ALA A 35 9.20 2.17 -5.59
CA ALA A 35 7.81 2.43 -5.22
C ALA A 35 6.90 1.48 -6.02
N VAL A 36 5.75 1.12 -5.48
CA VAL A 36 4.75 0.34 -6.23
C VAL A 36 3.57 1.21 -6.61
N VAL A 37 2.98 0.98 -7.78
CA VAL A 37 1.78 1.68 -8.23
C VAL A 37 0.64 0.71 -8.44
N ILE A 38 -0.50 0.99 -7.82
CA ILE A 38 -1.75 0.28 -8.06
C ILE A 38 -2.85 1.20 -8.56
N LEU A 39 -3.83 0.59 -9.22
CA LEU A 39 -5.12 1.18 -9.54
C LEU A 39 -6.23 0.18 -9.20
N PRO A 40 -6.96 0.38 -8.10
CA PRO A 40 -8.17 -0.37 -7.81
C PRO A 40 -9.28 -0.02 -8.82
N LYS A 41 -9.96 -1.02 -9.38
CA LYS A 41 -11.05 -0.85 -10.34
C LYS A 41 -12.30 -1.59 -9.89
N ALA A 42 -13.39 -0.86 -9.75
CA ALA A 42 -14.71 -1.46 -9.60
C ALA A 42 -15.10 -2.24 -10.87
N GLU A 43 -15.77 -3.37 -10.70
CA GLU A 43 -16.33 -4.15 -11.81
C GLU A 43 -17.85 -4.22 -11.66
N GLY A 44 -18.58 -4.36 -12.78
CA GLY A 44 -19.98 -4.78 -12.72
C GLY A 44 -20.92 -3.94 -11.84
N GLY A 45 -20.88 -2.60 -11.92
CA GLY A 45 -21.80 -1.73 -11.17
C GLY A 45 -21.48 -1.57 -9.69
N GLU A 46 -20.37 -2.14 -9.22
CA GLU A 46 -19.83 -1.90 -7.88
C GLU A 46 -19.35 -0.43 -7.74
N THR A 47 -19.42 0.10 -6.52
CA THR A 47 -18.82 1.39 -6.16
C THR A 47 -17.68 1.13 -5.21
N LEU A 48 -16.48 1.64 -5.53
CA LEU A 48 -15.31 1.47 -4.68
C LEU A 48 -14.98 2.79 -3.98
N SER A 49 -15.26 2.88 -2.68
CA SER A 49 -15.04 4.09 -1.87
C SER A 49 -13.89 3.95 -0.87
N ALA A 50 -13.49 2.72 -0.55
CA ALA A 50 -12.40 2.45 0.36
C ALA A 50 -11.75 1.09 0.09
N LEU A 51 -10.49 0.96 0.46
CA LEU A 51 -9.70 -0.26 0.37
C LEU A 51 -8.87 -0.41 1.65
N ALA A 52 -9.05 -1.49 2.39
CA ALA A 52 -8.19 -1.77 3.54
C ALA A 52 -6.81 -2.23 3.06
N LEU A 53 -5.77 -1.80 3.78
CA LEU A 53 -4.39 -2.19 3.53
C LEU A 53 -3.86 -2.86 4.78
N PHE A 54 -3.67 -4.18 4.72
CA PHE A 54 -3.09 -4.92 5.82
C PHE A 54 -1.62 -5.19 5.56
N LEU A 55 -0.78 -4.86 6.54
CA LEU A 55 0.59 -5.30 6.58
C LEU A 55 0.61 -6.68 7.27
N GLU A 56 0.63 -7.76 6.50
CA GLU A 56 0.80 -9.08 7.08
C GLU A 56 2.28 -9.27 7.45
N ASN A 57 2.54 -9.51 8.74
CA ASN A 57 3.89 -9.71 9.23
C ASN A 57 3.94 -10.82 10.28
N ASN A 58 4.77 -11.83 10.02
CA ASN A 58 5.01 -12.97 10.92
C ASN A 58 5.92 -12.64 12.13
N GLY A 59 6.33 -11.38 12.35
CA GLY A 59 7.40 -11.02 13.31
C GLY A 59 7.19 -9.80 14.23
N GLY A 60 6.02 -9.14 14.23
CA GLY A 60 5.68 -8.10 15.23
C GLY A 60 6.37 -6.74 15.06
N LEU A 61 6.36 -6.17 13.85
CA LEU A 61 6.74 -4.76 13.61
C LEU A 61 5.59 -3.85 14.09
N ASN A 62 5.92 -2.77 14.82
CA ASN A 62 4.92 -1.91 15.47
C ASN A 62 4.84 -0.49 14.87
N HIS A 63 5.85 -0.06 14.11
CA HIS A 63 6.08 1.32 13.63
C HIS A 63 6.80 1.37 12.27
N SER A 64 6.41 0.54 11.30
CA SER A 64 6.97 0.65 9.94
C SER A 64 6.39 1.88 9.24
N GLN A 65 7.26 2.70 8.66
CA GLN A 65 6.87 3.81 7.81
C GLN A 65 6.33 3.26 6.49
N PHE A 66 5.26 3.87 6.00
CA PHE A 66 4.67 3.56 4.72
C PHE A 66 4.14 4.83 4.11
N GLY A 67 4.59 5.15 2.91
CA GLY A 67 4.07 6.30 2.18
C GLY A 67 2.98 5.86 1.22
N LYS A 68 1.91 6.67 1.11
CA LYS A 68 0.98 6.58 0.00
C LYS A 68 0.74 7.94 -0.62
N TYR A 69 0.66 7.96 -1.93
CA TYR A 69 0.23 9.12 -2.68
C TYR A 69 -0.82 8.68 -3.68
N LYS A 70 -1.93 9.42 -3.76
CA LYS A 70 -2.99 9.13 -4.71
C LYS A 70 -3.25 10.30 -5.66
N SER A 71 -3.50 9.99 -6.92
CA SER A 71 -3.81 10.98 -7.95
C SER A 71 -4.71 10.37 -9.01
N SER A 72 -5.65 11.15 -9.54
CA SER A 72 -6.42 10.76 -10.72
C SER A 72 -5.59 10.79 -12.02
N THR A 73 -4.40 11.39 -11.97
CA THR A 73 -3.45 11.46 -13.09
C THR A 73 -2.34 10.43 -12.92
N ALA A 74 -1.94 9.79 -14.01
CA ALA A 74 -0.80 8.86 -14.08
C ALA A 74 0.54 9.60 -13.97
N THR A 75 0.91 10.02 -12.76
CA THR A 75 2.13 10.78 -12.48
C THR A 75 3.39 9.91 -12.56
N GLN A 76 4.42 10.37 -13.25
CA GLN A 76 5.71 9.68 -13.32
C GLN A 76 6.73 10.32 -12.37
N GLY A 77 7.81 9.60 -12.07
CA GLY A 77 8.97 10.14 -11.33
C GLY A 77 8.80 10.20 -9.80
N ILE A 78 7.75 9.58 -9.26
CA ILE A 78 7.63 9.37 -7.82
C ILE A 78 8.58 8.24 -7.41
N THR A 79 9.56 8.57 -6.59
CA THR A 79 10.58 7.64 -6.09
C THR A 79 10.33 7.29 -4.63
N PRO A 80 10.86 6.15 -4.14
CA PRO A 80 10.89 5.84 -2.70
C PRO A 80 11.48 6.99 -1.88
N GLY A 81 10.92 7.25 -0.70
CA GLY A 81 11.33 8.35 0.18
C GLY A 81 11.01 9.76 -0.34
N SER A 82 10.21 9.86 -1.40
CA SER A 82 9.66 11.14 -1.84
C SER A 82 8.80 11.76 -0.75
N ASN A 83 8.81 13.10 -0.63
CA ASN A 83 7.94 13.82 0.32
C ASN A 83 6.44 13.61 0.08
N TYR A 84 6.06 13.09 -1.09
CA TYR A 84 4.69 12.66 -1.36
C TYR A 84 4.31 11.34 -0.68
N LEU A 85 5.31 10.57 -0.26
CA LEU A 85 5.22 9.22 0.29
C LEU A 85 5.80 9.23 1.71
N SER A 86 5.00 9.66 2.70
CA SER A 86 5.43 9.64 4.10
C SER A 86 4.23 9.55 5.03
N ASP A 87 3.95 8.35 5.54
CA ASP A 87 3.04 8.10 6.66
C ASP A 87 3.63 6.97 7.54
N TYR A 88 2.96 6.61 8.62
CA TYR A 88 3.31 5.47 9.49
C TYR A 88 2.15 4.50 9.57
N PHE A 89 2.43 3.19 9.54
CA PHE A 89 1.43 2.21 9.93
C PHE A 89 1.23 2.25 11.45
N VAL A 90 -0.03 2.11 11.86
CA VAL A 90 -0.40 1.93 13.27
C VAL A 90 -0.90 0.50 13.45
N GLU A 91 -0.31 -0.24 14.39
CA GLU A 91 -0.75 -1.60 14.76
C GLU A 91 -2.28 -1.66 14.96
N ALA A 92 -2.94 -2.59 14.28
CA ALA A 92 -4.39 -2.67 14.20
C ALA A 92 -4.89 -4.06 14.62
N ARG A 93 -5.07 -4.27 15.93
CA ARG A 93 -5.57 -5.54 16.44
C ARG A 93 -7.07 -5.69 16.16
N GLY A 94 -7.46 -6.76 15.45
CA GLY A 94 -8.87 -7.15 15.31
C GLY A 94 -9.68 -6.35 14.30
N VAL A 95 -9.06 -5.77 13.26
CA VAL A 95 -9.79 -5.08 12.19
C VAL A 95 -10.39 -6.10 11.23
N SER A 96 -11.52 -6.68 11.61
CA SER A 96 -12.41 -7.43 10.72
C SER A 96 -13.61 -6.59 10.26
N ASP A 97 -13.61 -5.29 10.56
CA ASP A 97 -14.72 -4.36 10.32
C ASP A 97 -14.23 -3.08 9.60
N LEU A 98 -14.58 -2.98 8.31
CA LEU A 98 -14.23 -1.88 7.42
C LEU A 98 -14.98 -0.57 7.75
N THR A 99 -16.00 -0.58 8.61
CA THR A 99 -16.81 0.61 8.92
C THR A 99 -16.02 1.71 9.64
N ASN A 100 -14.89 1.36 10.28
CA ASN A 100 -14.02 2.31 10.97
C ASN A 100 -12.83 2.81 10.12
N LEU A 101 -12.76 2.48 8.82
CA LEU A 101 -11.59 2.82 8.00
C LEU A 101 -11.26 4.32 7.96
N SER A 102 -12.29 5.18 8.05
CA SER A 102 -12.12 6.64 8.03
C SER A 102 -11.44 7.19 9.29
N ALA A 103 -11.66 6.54 10.45
CA ALA A 103 -10.95 6.84 11.70
C ALA A 103 -9.54 6.22 11.73
N LEU A 104 -9.23 5.38 10.75
CA LEU A 104 -8.01 4.62 10.60
C LEU A 104 -7.34 4.98 9.28
N SER A 105 -7.32 6.27 8.91
CA SER A 105 -6.74 6.78 7.65
C SER A 105 -5.34 6.23 7.39
N ASP A 106 -4.59 5.95 8.44
CA ASP A 106 -3.21 5.45 8.40
C ASP A 106 -3.14 3.94 8.08
N ARG A 107 -4.28 3.24 8.06
CA ARG A 107 -4.43 1.79 7.88
C ARG A 107 -5.19 1.39 6.61
N GLY A 108 -5.70 2.34 5.84
CA GLY A 108 -6.50 2.09 4.63
C GLY A 108 -6.34 3.16 3.56
N LEU A 109 -6.97 2.97 2.41
CA LEU A 109 -7.02 3.92 1.30
C LEU A 109 -8.47 4.39 1.14
N VAL A 110 -8.72 5.67 1.40
CA VAL A 110 -10.00 6.29 1.06
C VAL A 110 -9.96 6.72 -0.39
N LEU A 111 -10.91 6.25 -1.19
CA LEU A 111 -10.97 6.43 -2.63
C LEU A 111 -12.15 7.33 -3.01
N THR A 112 -11.99 8.03 -4.13
CA THR A 112 -13.09 8.77 -4.74
C THR A 112 -14.01 7.79 -5.45
N ALA A 113 -15.21 7.57 -4.91
CA ALA A 113 -16.19 6.58 -5.39
C ALA A 113 -16.49 6.65 -6.90
N SER A 114 -16.37 7.82 -7.51
CA SER A 114 -16.71 8.09 -8.91
C SER A 114 -15.48 8.30 -9.81
N SER A 115 -14.26 8.16 -9.32
CA SER A 115 -13.05 8.45 -10.10
C SER A 115 -11.91 7.48 -9.80
N PRO A 116 -11.32 6.85 -10.83
CA PRO A 116 -10.15 6.02 -10.64
C PRO A 116 -8.97 6.86 -10.13
N GLU A 117 -8.26 6.36 -9.13
CA GLU A 117 -7.07 6.98 -8.54
C GLU A 117 -5.90 6.00 -8.62
N TYR A 118 -4.80 6.43 -9.25
CA TYR A 118 -3.52 5.75 -9.16
C TYR A 118 -2.92 5.99 -7.77
N ILE A 119 -2.31 4.96 -7.21
CA ILE A 119 -1.82 4.97 -5.82
C ILE A 119 -0.37 4.49 -5.83
N TRP A 120 0.55 5.40 -5.54
CA TRP A 120 1.96 5.11 -5.31
C TRP A 120 2.16 4.78 -3.85
N MET A 121 2.96 3.75 -3.59
CA MET A 121 3.20 3.25 -2.25
C MET A 121 4.68 2.90 -2.07
N ASP A 122 5.23 3.14 -0.89
CA ASP A 122 6.53 2.65 -0.46
C ASP A 122 6.51 2.24 1.02
N VAL A 123 7.54 1.54 1.48
CA VAL A 123 7.66 1.10 2.86
C VAL A 123 9.10 1.28 3.32
N GLU A 124 9.29 1.76 4.55
CA GLU A 124 10.56 1.79 5.27
C GLU A 124 10.36 1.13 6.64
N VAL A 125 11.21 0.13 6.94
CA VAL A 125 11.20 -0.53 8.25
C VAL A 125 12.20 0.16 9.18
N GLY A 126 11.76 0.51 10.38
CA GLY A 126 12.61 1.22 11.33
C GLY A 126 13.80 0.38 11.80
N ASN A 127 14.92 1.04 12.10
CA ASN A 127 16.17 0.39 12.55
C ASN A 127 16.02 -0.43 13.84
N SER A 128 15.07 -0.06 14.71
CA SER A 128 14.80 -0.73 16.00
C SER A 128 13.73 -1.82 15.90
N GLU A 129 13.18 -2.06 14.71
CA GLU A 129 12.10 -3.01 14.53
C GLU A 129 12.63 -4.39 14.12
N SER A 130 13.00 -5.22 15.09
CA SER A 130 13.16 -6.67 14.84
C SER A 130 13.13 -7.50 16.11
N SER A 131 12.38 -8.59 16.07
CA SER A 131 12.63 -9.78 16.90
C SER A 131 13.19 -10.97 16.11
N LEU A 132 13.49 -10.81 14.81
CA LEU A 132 13.97 -11.89 13.95
C LEU A 132 15.24 -11.43 13.19
N GLY A 133 16.34 -12.13 13.42
CA GLY A 133 17.66 -11.88 12.85
C GLY A 133 17.81 -12.21 11.37
N GLU A 134 16.79 -11.92 10.55
CA GLU A 134 16.86 -12.02 9.09
C GLU A 134 16.81 -10.61 8.49
N GLU A 135 17.71 -10.32 7.56
CA GLU A 135 17.95 -8.97 7.00
C GLU A 135 16.86 -8.49 6.02
N SER A 136 15.83 -9.31 5.79
CA SER A 136 14.76 -9.08 4.81
C SER A 136 13.39 -9.52 5.33
N VAL A 137 12.37 -8.68 5.14
CA VAL A 137 10.97 -8.99 5.45
C VAL A 137 10.13 -8.86 4.18
N ASN A 138 9.30 -9.86 3.86
CA ASN A 138 8.35 -9.79 2.75
C ASN A 138 7.04 -9.17 3.25
N PHE A 139 6.63 -8.07 2.65
CA PHE A 139 5.35 -7.42 2.93
C PHE A 139 4.35 -7.72 1.84
N ARG A 140 3.15 -8.15 2.24
CA ARG A 140 2.03 -8.34 1.33
C ARG A 140 0.84 -7.52 1.79
N PHE A 141 0.27 -6.75 0.86
CA PHE A 141 -1.05 -6.17 1.04
C PHE A 141 -2.13 -7.16 0.62
N ILE A 142 -3.13 -7.32 1.48
CA ILE A 142 -4.36 -8.06 1.20
C ILE A 142 -5.48 -7.03 1.07
N PHE A 143 -6.31 -7.22 0.04
CA PHE A 143 -7.40 -6.31 -0.30
C PHE A 143 -8.73 -6.89 0.20
N GLU A 144 -9.36 -6.21 1.16
CA GLU A 144 -10.74 -6.49 1.57
C GLU A 144 -11.63 -5.30 1.19
N TYR A 145 -12.85 -5.60 0.73
CA TYR A 145 -13.77 -4.61 0.16
C TYR A 145 -15.22 -4.87 0.59
N SER A 146 -16.01 -3.79 0.63
CA SER A 146 -17.46 -3.79 0.86
C SER A 146 -18.19 -3.22 -0.34
#